data_AF-A0A4U7D7J8-F1
#
_entry.id   AF-A0A4U7D7J8-F1
#
_cell.length_a   1.000
_cell.length_b   1.000
_cell.length_c   1.000
_cell.angle_alpha   90.00
_cell.angle_beta   90.00
_cell.angle_gamma   90.00
#
_symmetry.space_group_name_H-M   'P 1'
#
loop_
_entity.id
_entity.type
_entity.pdbx_description
1 polymer ?
#
loop_
_entity_poly.entity_id
_entity_poly.type
_entity_poly.pdbx_seq_one_letter_code
_entity_poly.pdbx_strand_id
1 'polypeptide(L)'
;DAPRPELPDKVRGALTVDEDDSTDFDRLEQHIRERKGNTHSVDDQVAVAKAFYNAEIGPEKEGIKRTELLDSLDVDIEYQPQTVLNHLVDAEVLAQTAPPGPDVFAISERIDEIVNGQVTEEAEANLDALIAHIDDEIQVTALSEDAAERDGPQARVSAPSVAVADGAGRTIRSILAAEFGIKPEQVVEFLRSGDAVDRLNTAVEVIESSEEVTKSEDYGQIVFVRPAYRYRLTEQAMNLV
;
A
#
# COMPACT_ATOMS: atom_id res chain seq x y z
N ASP A 1 -57.23 40.63 32.41
CA ASP A 1 -56.20 39.59 32.23
C ASP A 1 -56.82 38.22 32.17
N ALA A 2 -56.76 37.59 31.00
CA ALA A 2 -57.04 36.17 30.88
C ALA A 2 -55.73 35.39 31.16
N PRO A 3 -55.77 34.31 31.97
CA PRO A 3 -54.58 33.51 32.24
C PRO A 3 -54.08 32.85 30.95
N ARG A 4 -52.77 32.91 30.72
CA ARG A 4 -52.14 32.20 29.59
C ARG A 4 -52.34 30.69 29.77
N PRO A 5 -52.75 29.95 28.73
CA PRO A 5 -52.89 28.51 28.81
C PRO A 5 -51.53 27.85 29.02
N GLU A 6 -51.47 26.88 29.92
CA GLU A 6 -50.27 26.05 30.11
C GLU A 6 -50.07 25.15 28.89
N LEU A 7 -48.84 25.15 28.37
CA LEU A 7 -48.48 24.31 27.22
C LEU A 7 -48.40 22.83 27.66
N PRO A 8 -48.89 21.89 26.84
CA PRO A 8 -48.77 20.46 27.11
C PRO A 8 -47.30 20.04 27.23
N ASP A 9 -46.98 19.09 28.11
CA ASP A 9 -45.61 18.64 28.37
C ASP A 9 -44.88 18.12 27.12
N LYS A 10 -45.64 17.60 26.14
CA LYS A 10 -45.12 17.19 24.82
C LYS A 10 -44.51 18.35 24.01
N VAL A 11 -44.96 19.58 24.26
CA VAL A 11 -44.43 20.79 23.59
C VAL A 11 -43.21 21.33 24.34
N ARG A 12 -43.12 21.13 25.66
CA ARG A 12 -41.91 21.46 26.44
C ARG A 12 -40.71 20.61 26.01
N GLY A 13 -40.92 19.30 25.83
CA GLY A 13 -39.87 18.37 25.39
C GLY A 13 -39.42 18.53 23.93
N ALA A 14 -40.18 19.24 23.09
CA ALA A 14 -39.80 19.56 21.71
C ALA A 14 -39.10 20.93 21.58
N LEU A 15 -39.10 21.74 22.66
CA LEU A 15 -38.41 23.03 22.74
C LEU A 15 -37.09 22.95 23.51
N THR A 16 -36.83 21.84 24.20
CA THR A 16 -35.47 21.40 24.52
C THR A 16 -34.84 20.88 23.24
N VAL A 17 -34.41 21.82 22.39
CA VAL A 17 -33.31 21.55 21.46
C VAL A 17 -32.13 21.12 22.33
N ASP A 18 -31.46 20.05 21.95
CA ASP A 18 -30.26 19.53 22.60
C ASP A 18 -29.15 20.61 22.62
N GLU A 19 -29.22 21.54 23.58
CA GLU A 19 -28.22 22.61 23.77
C GLU A 19 -26.99 22.13 24.54
N ASP A 20 -26.97 20.89 25.05
CA ASP A 20 -25.88 20.34 25.88
C ASP A 20 -24.65 19.82 25.09
N ASP A 21 -24.74 19.55 23.77
CA ASP A 21 -23.57 19.11 22.98
C ASP A 21 -22.70 20.28 22.46
N SER A 22 -23.17 21.52 22.62
CA SER A 22 -22.52 22.70 22.01
C SER A 22 -21.41 23.31 22.86
N THR A 23 -21.52 23.25 24.19
CA THR A 23 -20.57 23.92 25.10
C THR A 23 -19.32 23.11 25.42
N ASP A 24 -19.36 21.79 25.26
CA ASP A 24 -18.25 20.92 25.62
C ASP A 24 -17.11 21.09 24.60
N PHE A 25 -17.43 21.09 23.30
CA PHE A 25 -16.41 21.23 22.25
C PHE A 25 -15.83 22.64 22.09
N ASP A 26 -16.50 23.68 22.62
CA ASP A 26 -16.09 25.09 22.47
C ASP A 26 -14.65 25.34 22.95
N ARG A 27 -14.22 24.65 24.01
CA ARG A 27 -12.87 24.80 24.56
C ARG A 27 -11.82 24.15 23.67
N LEU A 28 -12.10 23.00 23.09
CA LEU A 28 -11.22 22.34 22.13
C LEU A 28 -11.11 23.15 20.83
N GLU A 29 -12.24 23.68 20.34
CA GLU A 29 -12.27 24.59 19.19
C GLU A 29 -11.43 25.85 19.45
N GLN A 30 -11.63 26.48 20.61
CA GLN A 30 -10.83 27.63 21.02
C GLN A 30 -9.34 27.29 21.07
N HIS A 31 -8.96 26.16 21.66
CA HIS A 31 -7.56 25.72 21.72
C HIS A 31 -6.95 25.53 20.33
N ILE A 32 -7.69 24.93 19.39
CA ILE A 32 -7.25 24.78 17.99
C ILE A 32 -7.05 26.15 17.36
N ARG A 33 -8.03 27.06 17.48
CA ARG A 33 -7.93 28.41 16.91
C ARG A 33 -6.81 29.24 17.53
N GLU A 34 -6.52 29.08 18.81
CA GLU A 34 -5.41 29.79 19.47
C GLU A 34 -4.04 29.25 19.00
N ARG A 35 -3.89 27.93 18.88
CA ARG A 35 -2.63 27.31 18.47
C ARG A 35 -2.37 27.38 16.96
N LYS A 36 -3.43 27.36 16.14
CA LYS A 36 -3.34 27.21 14.69
C LYS A 36 -4.09 28.28 13.90
N GLY A 37 -4.61 29.32 14.54
CA GLY A 37 -5.42 30.39 13.92
C GLY A 37 -4.81 31.10 12.70
N ASN A 38 -3.49 31.00 12.52
CA ASN A 38 -2.79 31.55 11.35
C ASN A 38 -2.71 30.59 10.16
N THR A 39 -3.21 29.36 10.30
CA THR A 39 -3.24 28.36 9.23
C THR A 39 -4.52 28.52 8.42
N HIS A 40 -4.48 28.26 7.11
CA HIS A 40 -5.67 28.41 6.26
C HIS A 40 -6.67 27.26 6.42
N SER A 41 -6.29 26.18 7.11
CA SER A 41 -7.10 24.97 7.29
C SER A 41 -7.71 24.87 8.70
N VAL A 42 -7.88 25.99 9.43
CA VAL A 42 -8.35 25.96 10.82
C VAL A 42 -9.75 25.39 10.93
N ASP A 43 -10.65 25.76 10.02
CA ASP A 43 -12.03 25.26 10.06
C ASP A 43 -12.08 23.76 9.79
N ASP A 44 -11.28 23.25 8.84
CA ASP A 44 -11.10 21.81 8.62
C ASP A 44 -10.51 21.09 9.85
N GLN A 45 -9.55 21.72 10.54
CA GLN A 45 -8.97 21.15 11.77
C GLN A 45 -10.05 21.00 12.86
N VAL A 46 -10.89 22.02 13.04
CA VAL A 46 -12.01 21.99 13.99
C VAL A 46 -13.02 20.91 13.59
N ALA A 47 -13.40 20.85 12.30
CA ALA A 47 -14.33 19.85 11.77
C ALA A 47 -13.81 18.42 11.99
N VAL A 48 -12.53 18.17 11.67
CA VAL A 48 -11.91 16.86 11.89
C VAL A 48 -11.83 16.52 13.37
N ALA A 49 -11.38 17.43 14.23
CA ALA A 49 -11.32 17.18 15.68
C ALA A 49 -12.70 16.85 16.26
N LYS A 50 -13.74 17.54 15.79
CA LYS A 50 -15.14 17.27 16.18
C LYS A 50 -15.60 15.90 15.68
N ALA A 51 -15.27 15.54 14.44
CA ALA A 51 -15.60 14.23 13.89
C ALA A 51 -14.93 13.08 14.66
N PHE A 52 -13.66 13.25 15.06
CA PHE A 52 -12.97 12.30 15.93
C PHE A 52 -13.67 12.13 17.30
N TYR A 53 -14.13 13.24 17.90
CA TYR A 53 -14.86 13.22 19.16
C TYR A 53 -16.21 12.51 19.01
N ASN A 54 -17.00 12.88 18.01
CA ASN A 54 -18.31 12.29 17.73
C ASN A 54 -18.23 10.80 17.38
N ALA A 55 -17.13 10.36 16.76
CA ALA A 55 -16.87 8.94 16.48
C ALA A 55 -16.26 8.18 17.67
N GLU A 56 -16.11 8.82 18.84
CA GLU A 56 -15.51 8.27 20.06
C GLU A 56 -14.07 7.74 19.85
N ILE A 57 -13.30 8.36 18.95
CA ILE A 57 -11.91 7.97 18.65
C ILE A 57 -10.95 8.67 19.61
N GLY A 58 -11.10 8.30 20.88
CA GLY A 58 -10.31 8.80 22.01
C GLY A 58 -8.98 8.06 22.25
N PRO A 59 -8.28 8.40 23.35
CA PRO A 59 -7.01 7.79 23.76
C PRO A 59 -7.06 6.27 23.95
N GLU A 60 -8.23 5.74 24.31
CA GLU A 60 -8.46 4.31 24.53
C GLU A 60 -8.67 3.51 23.23
N LYS A 61 -8.80 4.18 22.08
CA LYS A 61 -8.97 3.54 20.78
C LYS A 61 -7.62 3.38 20.07
N GLU A 62 -7.58 2.43 19.13
CA GLU A 62 -6.41 2.22 18.26
C GLU A 62 -6.14 3.43 17.35
N GLY A 63 -7.18 4.19 17.02
CA GLY A 63 -7.14 5.28 16.05
C GLY A 63 -7.39 4.82 14.61
N ILE A 64 -7.58 5.78 13.72
CA ILE A 64 -7.88 5.54 12.30
C ILE A 64 -6.72 5.91 11.41
N LYS A 65 -6.59 5.27 10.25
CA LYS A 65 -5.57 5.64 9.27
C LYS A 65 -5.98 6.90 8.53
N ARG A 66 -4.99 7.62 7.99
CA ARG A 66 -5.24 8.77 7.11
C ARG A 66 -6.15 8.41 5.92
N THR A 67 -5.93 7.26 5.30
CA THR A 67 -6.71 6.80 4.13
C THR A 67 -8.16 6.49 4.48
N GLU A 68 -8.43 6.18 5.74
CA GLU A 68 -9.75 5.85 6.25
C GLU A 68 -10.49 7.11 6.74
N LEU A 69 -9.84 8.28 6.79
CA LEU A 69 -10.36 9.48 7.44
C LEU A 69 -11.70 9.92 6.84
N LEU A 70 -11.77 10.08 5.52
CA LEU A 70 -12.99 10.57 4.84
C LEU A 70 -14.09 9.51 4.76
N ASP A 71 -13.72 8.23 4.76
CA ASP A 71 -14.67 7.12 4.67
C ASP A 71 -15.25 6.75 6.05
N SER A 72 -14.47 6.93 7.11
CA SER A 72 -14.83 6.55 8.48
C SER A 72 -15.39 7.72 9.29
N LEU A 73 -14.94 8.93 8.98
CA LEU A 73 -15.45 10.16 9.57
C LEU A 73 -16.23 10.89 8.50
N ASP A 74 -17.52 11.12 8.75
CA ASP A 74 -18.40 11.92 7.89
C ASP A 74 -17.98 13.40 7.97
N VAL A 75 -16.81 13.69 7.38
CA VAL A 75 -16.15 14.99 7.41
C VAL A 75 -15.83 15.43 5.99
N ASP A 76 -16.33 16.61 5.65
CA ASP A 76 -15.99 17.30 4.41
C ASP A 76 -14.90 18.33 4.73
N ILE A 77 -13.75 18.22 4.07
CA ILE A 77 -12.59 19.10 4.27
C ILE A 77 -12.13 19.67 2.94
N GLU A 78 -11.79 20.95 2.95
CA GLU A 78 -11.30 21.65 1.76
C GLU A 78 -9.82 21.35 1.48
N TYR A 79 -9.04 21.08 2.54
CA TYR A 79 -7.62 20.81 2.50
C TYR A 79 -7.31 19.31 2.52
N GLN A 80 -6.11 18.96 2.06
CA GLN A 80 -5.65 17.57 2.07
C GLN A 80 -5.66 16.99 3.49
N PRO A 81 -6.19 15.76 3.70
CA PRO A 81 -6.26 15.12 5.02
C PRO A 81 -4.92 15.12 5.77
N GLN A 82 -3.81 14.93 5.05
CA GLN A 82 -2.47 14.96 5.64
C GLN A 82 -2.14 16.32 6.28
N THR A 83 -2.49 17.42 5.62
CA THR A 83 -2.22 18.78 6.12
C THR A 83 -3.01 19.03 7.40
N VAL A 84 -4.29 18.68 7.40
CA VAL A 84 -5.18 18.86 8.56
C VAL A 84 -4.71 18.02 9.75
N LEU A 85 -4.42 16.74 9.52
CA LEU A 85 -3.93 15.82 10.55
C LEU A 85 -2.59 16.27 11.14
N ASN A 86 -1.63 16.69 10.30
CA ASN A 86 -0.34 17.18 10.79
C ASN A 86 -0.51 18.39 11.71
N HIS A 87 -1.38 19.34 11.33
CA HIS A 87 -1.63 20.51 12.19
C HIS A 87 -2.30 20.15 13.50
N LEU A 88 -3.24 19.19 13.49
CA LEU A 88 -3.87 18.70 14.72
C LEU A 88 -2.89 17.94 15.62
N VAL A 89 -1.95 17.19 15.05
CA VAL A 89 -0.85 16.56 15.80
C VAL A 89 0.07 17.61 16.41
N ASP A 90 0.49 18.61 15.63
CA ASP A 90 1.32 19.71 16.12
C ASP A 90 0.61 20.57 17.19
N ALA A 91 -0.73 20.58 17.20
CA ALA A 91 -1.53 21.28 18.21
C ALA A 91 -1.77 20.45 19.48
N GLU A 92 -1.20 19.23 19.54
CA GLU A 92 -1.39 18.24 20.60
C GLU A 92 -2.85 17.78 20.75
N VAL A 93 -3.66 17.96 19.71
CA VAL A 93 -5.07 17.53 19.67
C VAL A 93 -5.17 16.05 19.28
N LEU A 94 -4.38 15.64 18.29
CA LEU A 94 -4.28 14.24 17.87
C LEU A 94 -2.92 13.65 18.26
N ALA A 95 -2.92 12.40 18.71
CA ALA A 95 -1.73 11.58 18.76
C ALA A 95 -1.57 10.82 17.43
N GLN A 96 -0.36 10.83 16.88
CA GLN A 96 0.04 9.94 15.79
C GLN A 96 0.78 8.75 16.37
N THR A 97 0.28 7.54 16.14
CA THR A 97 0.89 6.30 16.63
C THR A 97 1.20 5.36 15.48
N ALA A 98 2.40 4.77 15.51
CA ALA A 98 2.69 3.61 14.69
C ALA A 98 2.03 2.37 15.33
N PRO A 99 1.41 1.47 14.55
CA PRO A 99 0.94 0.21 15.10
C PRO A 99 2.13 -0.61 15.63
N PRO A 100 1.91 -1.46 16.64
CA PRO A 100 2.97 -2.32 17.17
C PRO A 100 3.46 -3.28 16.08
N GLY A 101 4.78 -3.50 16.04
CA GLY A 101 5.39 -4.43 15.08
C GLY A 101 6.64 -3.83 14.42
N PRO A 102 7.12 -4.46 13.34
CA PRO A 102 8.24 -3.94 12.56
C PRO A 102 7.85 -2.68 11.77
N ASP A 103 8.82 -1.80 11.53
CA ASP A 103 8.64 -0.59 10.72
C ASP A 103 8.36 -0.90 9.23
N VAL A 104 8.70 -2.11 8.79
CA VAL A 104 8.54 -2.59 7.42
C VAL A 104 8.15 -4.06 7.46
N PHE A 105 7.13 -4.44 6.70
CA PHE A 105 6.78 -5.83 6.41
C PHE A 105 7.29 -6.19 5.02
N ALA A 106 8.03 -7.29 4.93
CA ALA A 106 8.33 -7.94 3.66
C ALA A 106 7.23 -8.96 3.34
N ILE A 107 6.61 -8.83 2.18
CA ILE A 107 5.50 -9.68 1.72
C ILE A 107 5.92 -10.34 0.41
N SER A 108 5.82 -11.67 0.33
CA SER A 108 6.04 -12.41 -0.91
C SER A 108 4.76 -12.46 -1.72
N GLU A 109 4.76 -11.92 -2.94
CA GLU A 109 3.60 -11.99 -3.84
C GLU A 109 3.24 -13.43 -4.22
N ARG A 110 4.23 -14.34 -4.27
CA ARG A 110 4.05 -15.73 -4.69
C ARG A 110 3.17 -16.52 -3.71
N ILE A 111 3.38 -16.32 -2.42
CA ILE A 111 2.65 -17.04 -1.36
C ILE A 111 1.63 -16.17 -0.61
N ASP A 112 1.61 -14.86 -0.88
CA ASP A 112 0.76 -13.86 -0.22
C ASP A 112 0.91 -13.86 1.31
N GLU A 113 2.16 -14.02 1.79
CA GLU A 113 2.48 -14.08 3.22
C GLU A 113 3.63 -13.13 3.60
N ILE A 114 3.63 -12.71 4.88
CA ILE A 114 4.71 -11.92 5.47
C ILE A 114 5.93 -12.85 5.70
N VAL A 115 7.07 -12.51 5.11
CA VAL A 115 8.32 -13.28 5.14
C VAL A 115 9.43 -12.58 5.94
N ASN A 116 9.05 -11.82 6.97
CA ASN A 116 9.99 -11.13 7.84
C ASN A 116 11.03 -12.08 8.44
N GLY A 117 12.31 -11.81 8.22
CA GLY A 117 13.42 -12.66 8.68
C GLY A 117 13.82 -13.79 7.73
N GLN A 118 13.01 -14.07 6.70
CA GLN A 118 13.29 -15.08 5.66
C GLN A 118 13.29 -14.48 4.25
N VAL A 119 13.43 -13.15 4.15
CA VAL A 119 13.38 -12.39 2.90
C VAL A 119 14.34 -12.93 1.84
N THR A 120 15.59 -13.18 2.23
CA THR A 120 16.62 -13.70 1.31
C THR A 120 16.31 -15.12 0.86
N GLU A 121 15.89 -16.00 1.78
CA GLU A 121 15.57 -17.41 1.49
C GLU A 121 14.38 -17.49 0.52
N GLU A 122 13.35 -16.68 0.75
CA GLU A 122 12.18 -16.60 -0.12
C GLU A 122 12.56 -16.00 -1.49
N ALA A 123 13.40 -14.97 -1.54
CA ALA A 123 13.85 -14.39 -2.80
C ALA A 123 14.66 -15.40 -3.63
N GLU A 124 15.54 -16.19 -3.00
CA GLU A 124 16.29 -17.26 -3.66
C GLU A 124 15.36 -18.34 -4.23
N ALA A 125 14.33 -18.75 -3.47
CA ALA A 125 13.35 -19.73 -3.95
C ALA A 125 12.55 -19.22 -5.17
N ASN A 126 12.17 -17.93 -5.17
CA ASN A 126 11.49 -17.30 -6.31
C ASN A 126 12.42 -17.17 -7.53
N LEU A 127 13.71 -16.88 -7.32
CA LEU A 127 14.71 -16.85 -8.40
C LEU A 127 14.90 -18.24 -9.03
N ASP A 128 14.95 -19.30 -8.23
CA ASP A 128 15.03 -20.67 -8.76
C ASP A 128 13.79 -21.03 -9.57
N ALA A 129 12.58 -20.63 -9.14
CA ALA A 129 11.35 -20.81 -9.91
C ALA A 129 11.36 -20.01 -11.24
N LEU A 130 11.84 -18.76 -11.21
CA LEU A 130 12.02 -17.96 -12.43
C LEU A 130 13.03 -18.62 -13.39
N ILE A 131 14.15 -19.14 -12.88
CA ILE A 131 15.15 -19.83 -13.70
C ILE A 131 14.56 -21.09 -14.33
N ALA A 132 13.77 -21.86 -13.58
CA ALA A 132 13.06 -23.01 -14.12
C ALA A 132 12.09 -22.61 -15.25
N HIS A 133 11.33 -21.53 -15.08
CA HIS A 133 10.44 -21.01 -16.14
C HIS A 133 11.22 -20.61 -17.41
N ILE A 134 12.36 -19.94 -17.25
CA ILE A 134 13.25 -19.61 -18.37
C ILE A 134 13.74 -20.86 -19.11
N ASP A 135 14.10 -21.92 -18.37
CA ASP A 135 14.59 -23.16 -18.98
C ASP A 135 13.47 -23.97 -19.66
N ASP A 136 12.23 -23.91 -19.15
CA ASP A 136 11.07 -24.56 -19.76
C ASP A 136 10.68 -23.91 -21.10
N GLU A 137 10.73 -22.57 -21.23
CA GLU A 137 10.49 -21.87 -22.51
C GLU A 137 11.45 -22.35 -23.62
N ILE A 138 12.69 -22.68 -23.24
CA ILE A 138 13.73 -23.13 -24.16
C ILE A 138 13.48 -24.56 -24.61
N GLN A 139 12.99 -25.43 -23.72
CA GLN A 139 12.63 -26.80 -24.10
C GLN A 139 11.43 -26.84 -25.05
N VAL A 140 10.41 -25.99 -24.81
CA VAL A 140 9.24 -25.91 -25.69
C VAL A 140 9.63 -25.42 -27.09
N THR A 141 10.50 -24.41 -27.20
CA THR A 141 10.98 -23.91 -28.49
C THR A 141 11.83 -24.96 -29.22
N ALA A 142 12.74 -25.65 -28.54
CA ALA A 142 13.57 -26.70 -29.15
C ALA A 142 12.76 -27.89 -29.69
N LEU A 143 11.74 -28.35 -28.94
CA LEU A 143 10.86 -29.44 -29.39
C LEU A 143 9.95 -29.05 -30.56
N SER A 144 9.67 -27.74 -30.72
CA SER A 144 8.89 -27.21 -31.84
C SER A 144 9.70 -27.18 -33.14
N GLU A 145 11.01 -26.92 -33.05
CA GLU A 145 11.94 -26.94 -34.18
C GLU A 145 12.26 -28.38 -34.63
N ASP A 146 12.45 -29.32 -33.70
CA ASP A 146 12.69 -30.74 -34.00
C ASP A 146 11.48 -31.44 -34.65
N ALA A 147 10.26 -30.92 -34.46
CA ALA A 147 9.08 -31.41 -35.17
C ALA A 147 9.04 -31.01 -36.66
N ALA A 148 9.91 -30.08 -37.09
CA ALA A 148 10.00 -29.61 -38.46
C ALA A 148 11.10 -30.30 -39.30
N GLU A 149 12.04 -31.04 -38.69
CA GLU A 149 13.14 -31.67 -39.41
C GLU A 149 13.14 -33.21 -39.29
N ARG A 150 12.50 -33.85 -40.27
CA ARG A 150 12.72 -35.26 -40.57
C ARG A 150 13.43 -35.40 -41.92
N ASP A 151 14.73 -35.12 -41.97
CA ASP A 151 15.70 -35.81 -42.86
C ASP A 151 17.17 -35.39 -42.57
N GLY A 152 18.00 -36.33 -42.09
CA GLY A 152 19.46 -36.30 -42.26
C GLY A 152 20.33 -36.25 -40.98
N PRO A 153 21.56 -36.84 -40.97
CA PRO A 153 22.19 -37.34 -39.75
C PRO A 153 23.28 -36.46 -39.11
N GLN A 154 23.30 -36.53 -37.77
CA GLN A 154 24.42 -36.37 -36.81
C GLN A 154 24.97 -34.97 -36.48
N ALA A 155 24.56 -34.52 -35.28
CA ALA A 155 25.39 -34.10 -34.15
C ALA A 155 26.42 -33.00 -34.37
N ARG A 156 26.05 -31.79 -33.93
CA ARG A 156 26.90 -30.96 -33.06
C ARG A 156 26.02 -30.33 -31.99
N VAL A 157 26.36 -30.54 -30.71
CA VAL A 157 25.82 -29.79 -29.58
C VAL A 157 26.34 -28.37 -29.71
N SER A 158 25.67 -27.56 -30.51
CA SER A 158 25.80 -26.10 -30.46
C SER A 158 24.79 -25.63 -29.42
N ALA A 159 25.25 -24.78 -28.49
CA ALA A 159 24.34 -24.03 -27.62
C ALA A 159 23.18 -23.46 -28.47
N PRO A 160 21.93 -23.48 -27.99
CA PRO A 160 20.80 -23.03 -28.78
C PRO A 160 21.01 -21.55 -29.11
N SER A 161 21.50 -21.30 -30.32
CA SER A 161 21.58 -19.98 -30.91
C SER A 161 20.16 -19.69 -31.36
N VAL A 162 19.40 -19.00 -30.52
CA VAL A 162 18.04 -18.56 -30.83
C VAL A 162 18.13 -17.70 -32.08
N ALA A 163 17.78 -18.30 -33.22
CA ALA A 163 17.60 -17.57 -34.46
C ALA A 163 16.35 -16.71 -34.28
N VAL A 164 16.55 -15.40 -34.17
CA VAL A 164 15.47 -14.41 -34.19
C VAL A 164 14.89 -14.42 -35.61
N ALA A 165 13.95 -15.33 -35.87
CA ALA A 165 13.02 -15.22 -36.98
C ALA A 165 11.85 -14.38 -36.48
N ASP A 166 11.55 -13.29 -37.19
CA ASP A 166 10.58 -12.22 -36.90
C ASP A 166 9.10 -12.67 -36.76
N GLY A 167 8.81 -13.67 -35.92
CA GLY A 167 7.47 -14.21 -35.73
C GLY A 167 7.24 -15.03 -34.45
N ALA A 168 8.29 -15.39 -33.71
CA ALA A 168 8.17 -15.86 -32.33
C ALA A 168 8.64 -14.71 -31.42
N GLY A 169 7.76 -14.25 -30.51
CA GLY A 169 8.07 -13.13 -29.59
C GLY A 169 9.36 -13.34 -28.80
N ARG A 170 9.93 -12.27 -28.26
CA ARG A 170 11.15 -12.37 -27.45
C ARG A 170 10.91 -13.29 -26.24
N THR A 171 11.82 -14.23 -26.01
CA THR A 171 11.83 -15.08 -24.81
C THR A 171 12.12 -14.26 -23.54
N ILE A 172 11.70 -14.76 -22.36
CA ILE A 172 12.02 -14.13 -21.07
C ILE A 172 13.53 -13.91 -20.94
N ARG A 173 14.33 -14.91 -21.33
CA ARG A 173 15.80 -14.81 -21.29
C ARG A 173 16.32 -13.63 -22.12
N SER A 174 15.78 -13.41 -23.31
CA SER A 174 16.23 -12.31 -24.18
C SER A 174 15.78 -10.93 -23.67
N ILE A 175 14.62 -10.85 -23.03
CA ILE A 175 14.11 -9.62 -22.41
C ILE A 175 14.99 -9.24 -21.21
N LEU A 176 15.23 -10.19 -20.31
CA LEU A 176 16.09 -9.97 -19.15
C LEU A 176 17.53 -9.66 -19.54
N ALA A 177 18.06 -10.30 -20.59
CA ALA A 177 19.40 -10.00 -21.09
C ALA A 177 19.51 -8.56 -21.59
N ALA A 178 18.49 -8.07 -22.31
CA ALA A 178 18.44 -6.70 -22.80
C ALA A 178 18.37 -5.69 -21.64
N GLU A 179 17.54 -5.95 -20.63
CA GLU A 179 17.45 -5.09 -19.44
C GLU A 179 18.79 -5.03 -18.70
N PHE A 180 19.39 -6.17 -18.40
CA PHE A 180 20.62 -6.23 -17.63
C PHE A 180 21.86 -5.82 -18.44
N GLY A 181 21.72 -5.61 -19.75
CA GLY A 181 22.84 -5.27 -20.63
C GLY A 181 23.88 -6.40 -20.75
N ILE A 182 23.44 -7.64 -20.61
CA ILE A 182 24.28 -8.85 -20.65
C ILE A 182 23.88 -9.76 -21.81
N LYS A 183 24.64 -10.82 -22.06
CA LYS A 183 24.27 -11.82 -23.05
C LYS A 183 23.18 -12.77 -22.50
N PRO A 184 22.27 -13.28 -23.35
CA PRO A 184 21.23 -14.25 -22.93
C PRO A 184 21.77 -15.44 -22.12
N GLU A 185 22.95 -15.96 -22.47
CA GLU A 185 23.53 -17.13 -21.79
C GLU A 185 24.01 -16.81 -20.37
N GLN A 186 24.19 -15.53 -20.04
CA GLN A 186 24.67 -15.07 -18.74
C GLN A 186 23.53 -14.73 -17.77
N VAL A 187 22.27 -14.74 -18.23
CA VAL A 187 21.12 -14.32 -17.41
C VAL A 187 20.98 -15.17 -16.15
N VAL A 188 21.09 -16.50 -16.25
CA VAL A 188 20.96 -17.40 -15.08
C VAL A 188 22.08 -17.17 -14.06
N GLU A 189 23.32 -17.02 -14.53
CA GLU A 189 24.46 -16.72 -13.66
C GLU A 189 24.29 -15.36 -12.98
N PHE A 190 23.81 -14.36 -13.73
CA PHE A 190 23.58 -13.02 -13.23
C PHE A 190 22.48 -12.98 -12.16
N LEU A 191 21.36 -13.67 -12.38
CA LEU A 191 20.25 -13.79 -11.43
C LEU A 191 20.70 -14.42 -10.11
N ARG A 192 21.61 -15.40 -10.16
CA ARG A 192 22.19 -16.05 -8.97
C ARG A 192 23.29 -15.23 -8.27
N SER A 193 23.62 -14.06 -8.78
CA SER A 193 24.72 -13.23 -8.28
C SER A 193 24.21 -11.90 -7.73
N GLY A 194 24.80 -11.45 -6.63
CA GLY A 194 24.44 -10.18 -6.00
C GLY A 194 23.32 -10.33 -4.99
N ASP A 195 22.53 -9.27 -4.82
CA ASP A 195 21.41 -9.25 -3.89
C ASP A 195 20.18 -9.95 -4.50
N ALA A 196 19.73 -11.04 -3.87
CA ALA A 196 18.65 -11.88 -4.41
C ALA A 196 17.32 -11.11 -4.55
N VAL A 197 17.03 -10.18 -3.65
CA VAL A 197 15.78 -9.40 -3.66
C VAL A 197 15.80 -8.43 -4.83
N ASP A 198 16.88 -7.68 -4.98
CA ASP A 198 17.03 -6.73 -6.09
C ASP A 198 16.96 -7.47 -7.44
N ARG A 199 17.66 -8.60 -7.56
CA ARG A 199 17.66 -9.42 -8.79
C ARG A 199 16.26 -9.91 -9.14
N LEU A 200 15.56 -10.45 -8.15
CA LEU A 200 14.21 -10.97 -8.34
C LEU A 200 13.24 -9.86 -8.73
N ASN A 201 13.18 -8.80 -7.93
CA ASN A 201 12.19 -7.74 -8.12
C ASN A 201 12.38 -7.05 -9.47
N THR A 202 13.62 -6.73 -9.86
CA THR A 202 13.88 -6.17 -11.20
C THR A 202 13.50 -7.14 -12.31
N ALA A 203 13.82 -8.43 -12.18
CA ALA A 203 13.47 -9.40 -13.22
C ALA A 203 11.95 -9.54 -13.39
N VAL A 204 11.21 -9.59 -12.28
CA VAL A 204 9.74 -9.69 -12.29
C VAL A 204 9.12 -8.42 -12.87
N GLU A 205 9.56 -7.23 -12.46
CA GLU A 205 9.06 -5.96 -12.99
C GLU A 205 9.23 -5.87 -14.51
N VAL A 206 10.38 -6.31 -15.02
CA VAL A 206 10.70 -6.29 -16.45
C VAL A 206 9.83 -7.26 -17.24
N ILE A 207 9.57 -8.45 -16.69
CA ILE A 207 8.68 -9.44 -17.29
C ILE A 207 7.23 -8.92 -17.31
N GLU A 208 6.76 -8.33 -16.20
CA GLU A 208 5.40 -7.78 -16.10
C GLU A 208 5.18 -6.57 -17.01
N SER A 209 6.23 -5.78 -17.23
CA SER A 209 6.19 -4.62 -18.13
C SER A 209 6.28 -5.00 -19.61
N SER A 210 6.62 -6.25 -19.92
CA SER A 210 6.73 -6.72 -21.30
C SER A 210 5.37 -7.18 -21.84
N GLU A 211 4.99 -6.66 -23.01
CA GLU A 211 3.80 -7.15 -23.73
C GLU A 211 4.08 -8.48 -24.49
N GLU A 212 5.35 -8.92 -24.54
CA GLU A 212 5.79 -10.06 -25.35
C GLU A 212 5.76 -11.40 -24.59
N VAL A 213 5.75 -11.37 -23.25
CA VAL A 213 5.80 -12.57 -22.39
C VAL A 213 4.80 -12.47 -21.25
N THR A 214 4.38 -13.62 -20.73
CA THR A 214 3.49 -13.71 -19.58
C THR A 214 4.26 -14.20 -18.36
N LYS A 215 4.16 -13.48 -17.24
CA LYS A 215 4.70 -13.92 -15.93
C LYS A 215 4.03 -15.22 -15.48
N SER A 216 4.81 -16.18 -14.96
CA SER A 216 4.25 -17.35 -14.27
C SER A 216 3.80 -16.99 -12.85
N GLU A 217 2.79 -17.69 -12.34
CA GLU A 217 2.33 -17.59 -10.94
C GLU A 217 3.33 -18.22 -9.95
N ASP A 218 4.33 -18.97 -10.44
CA ASP A 218 5.30 -19.70 -9.61
C ASP A 218 6.38 -18.81 -8.97
N TYR A 219 6.44 -17.53 -9.34
CA TYR A 219 7.35 -16.54 -8.74
C TYR A 219 6.70 -15.16 -8.71
N GLY A 220 7.12 -14.34 -7.74
CA GLY A 220 6.62 -12.99 -7.55
C GLY A 220 7.64 -12.06 -6.92
N GLN A 221 7.29 -10.79 -6.79
CA GLN A 221 8.15 -9.82 -6.12
C GLN A 221 8.11 -10.02 -4.60
N ILE A 222 9.16 -9.54 -3.92
CA ILE A 222 9.10 -9.26 -2.48
C ILE A 222 8.81 -7.79 -2.29
N VAL A 223 7.61 -7.48 -1.78
CA VAL A 223 7.12 -6.12 -1.57
C VAL A 223 7.39 -5.69 -0.12
N PHE A 224 7.94 -4.49 0.04
CA PHE A 224 8.20 -3.90 1.35
C PHE A 224 7.15 -2.84 1.69
N VAL A 225 6.26 -3.15 2.62
CA VAL A 225 5.15 -2.26 3.00
C VAL A 225 5.39 -1.69 4.40
N ARG A 226 5.29 -0.37 4.55
CA ARG A 226 5.30 0.29 5.85
C ARG A 226 3.88 0.30 6.43
N PRO A 227 3.69 -0.02 7.72
CA PRO A 227 2.40 0.14 8.34
C PRO A 227 1.98 1.62 8.34
N ALA A 228 0.69 1.86 8.15
CA ALA A 228 0.14 3.22 8.19
C ALA A 228 0.02 3.72 9.63
N TYR A 229 0.38 4.98 9.86
CA TYR A 229 0.10 5.66 11.12
C TYR A 229 -1.40 5.72 11.40
N ARG A 230 -1.72 5.63 12.68
CA ARG A 230 -3.07 5.84 13.22
C ARG A 230 -3.14 7.16 13.98
N TYR A 231 -4.29 7.80 13.90
CA TYR A 231 -4.57 9.05 14.57
C TYR A 231 -5.72 8.85 15.56
N ARG A 232 -5.64 9.48 16.73
CA ARG A 232 -6.68 9.48 17.77
C ARG A 232 -6.59 10.73 18.61
N LEU A 233 -7.66 11.12 19.29
CA LEU A 233 -7.62 12.24 20.24
C LEU A 233 -6.65 11.95 21.39
N THR A 234 -5.95 12.99 21.82
CA THR A 234 -5.11 12.94 23.02
C THR A 234 -5.96 13.04 24.28
N GLU A 235 -5.42 12.60 25.43
CA GLU A 235 -6.07 12.83 26.72
C GLU A 235 -6.27 14.33 26.98
N GLN A 236 -5.31 15.15 26.54
CA GLN A 236 -5.42 16.60 26.63
C GLN A 236 -6.59 17.14 25.82
N ALA A 237 -6.80 16.67 24.59
CA ALA A 237 -7.96 17.07 23.79
C ALA A 237 -9.27 16.65 24.45
N MET A 238 -9.33 15.43 25.01
CA MET A 238 -10.51 14.94 25.74
C MET A 238 -10.78 15.72 27.03
N ASN A 239 -9.78 16.33 27.66
CA ASN A 239 -9.99 17.20 28.83
C ASN A 239 -10.51 18.61 28.45
N LEU A 240 -10.46 18.94 27.17
CA LEU A 240 -10.97 20.18 26.60
C LEU A 240 -12.37 20.01 25.99
N VAL A 241 -12.96 18.83 26.09
CA VAL A 241 -14.35 18.55 25.71
C VAL A 241 -15.08 18.14 26.99
#